data_AF-A0A1R1LP40-F1
#
_entry.id   AF-A0A1R1LP40-F1
#
_cell.length_a   1.000
_cell.length_b   1.000
_cell.length_c   1.000
_cell.angle_alpha   90.00
_cell.angle_beta   90.00
_cell.angle_gamma   90.00
#
_symmetry.space_group_name_H-M   'P 1'
#
loop_
_entity.id
_entity.type
_entity.pdbx_description
1 polymer ?
#
loop_
_entity_poly.entity_id
_entity_poly.type
_entity_poly.pdbx_seq_one_letter_code
_entity_poly.pdbx_strand_id
1 'polypeptide(L)'
;MATALQTLVDRGLFLSVEHQRAFEEYLVPDAARVDFAGPRISLPGVDAPATPYLLGSSSPRRGTWIWSWQEPEHFLPAVLAAAESTRRYGVEHDIPELADDETPLVVGLDERLVIAAKAVTGVHAHYTAGAGAGARVWMLVRSDALTLQPPTVLAVGRTIAEGLHTGLAADHRVAVEGYARRRGLHLSVDADGRVVLSADDGGVELTFDGSTISGIDVVESRRPAGYAPEPVPVTLIEPRPVGEVPVGDIPVGETPDGAVPVRERAAGEEADRGPSQPYPTRTERAPVGWVPERAVRDEARPPAAPVRQEEPVEPVREPAPRPTEPTPENEPETPRDEQLEPAPEAAPQPAEEESAEEAEPRRRGLFGRLFGR
;
A
#
# COMPACT_ATOMS: atom_id res chain seq x y z
N MET A 1 12.67 15.81 -20.73
CA MET A 1 11.30 15.33 -20.93
C MET A 1 11.16 14.04 -20.14
N ALA A 2 10.00 13.81 -19.52
CA ALA A 2 9.70 12.54 -18.85
C ALA A 2 9.55 11.41 -19.91
N THR A 3 9.82 10.17 -19.54
CA THR A 3 9.55 9.00 -20.40
C THR A 3 8.05 8.71 -20.44
N ALA A 4 7.62 7.87 -21.40
CA ALA A 4 6.23 7.42 -21.47
C ALA A 4 5.82 6.65 -20.20
N LEU A 5 6.69 5.76 -19.69
CA LEU A 5 6.51 5.11 -18.40
C LEU A 5 6.35 6.13 -17.26
N GLN A 6 7.26 7.10 -17.14
CA GLN A 6 7.18 8.10 -16.07
C GLN A 6 5.89 8.91 -16.15
N THR A 7 5.40 9.22 -17.36
CA THR A 7 4.11 9.92 -17.56
C THR A 7 2.92 9.09 -17.05
N LEU A 8 2.97 7.75 -17.16
CA LEU A 8 1.96 6.87 -16.54
C LEU A 8 2.05 6.86 -15.02
N VAL A 9 3.28 6.80 -14.48
CA VAL A 9 3.55 6.83 -13.04
C VAL A 9 3.02 8.12 -12.43
N ASP A 10 3.40 9.28 -12.98
CA ASP A 10 2.97 10.60 -12.51
C ASP A 10 1.43 10.65 -12.46
N ARG A 11 0.76 10.40 -13.59
CA ARG A 11 -0.71 10.40 -13.69
C ARG A 11 -1.41 9.40 -12.75
N GLY A 12 -0.73 8.34 -12.33
CA GLY A 12 -1.28 7.24 -11.55
C GLY A 12 -1.00 7.31 -10.05
N LEU A 13 0.03 8.05 -9.63
CA LEU A 13 0.63 7.96 -8.30
C LEU A 13 -0.37 8.20 -7.16
N PHE A 14 -1.00 9.37 -7.10
CA PHE A 14 -1.87 9.71 -5.96
C PHE A 14 -3.10 8.79 -5.85
N LEU A 15 -3.69 8.36 -6.99
CA LEU A 15 -4.80 7.40 -6.94
C LEU A 15 -4.32 6.01 -6.48
N SER A 16 -3.12 5.58 -6.91
CA SER A 16 -2.49 4.35 -6.43
C SER A 16 -2.27 4.41 -4.92
N VAL A 17 -1.79 5.53 -4.38
CA VAL A 17 -1.56 5.75 -2.94
C VAL A 17 -2.88 5.71 -2.16
N GLU A 18 -3.93 6.37 -2.65
CA GLU A 18 -5.23 6.39 -1.97
C GLU A 18 -5.90 5.01 -1.89
N HIS A 19 -5.96 4.30 -3.03
CA HIS A 19 -6.47 2.93 -3.05
C HIS A 19 -5.60 1.96 -2.26
N GLN A 20 -4.28 2.17 -2.23
CA GLN A 20 -3.40 1.31 -1.46
C GLN A 20 -3.63 1.48 0.04
N ARG A 21 -3.74 2.71 0.53
CA ARG A 21 -4.09 2.99 1.93
C ARG A 21 -5.43 2.38 2.32
N ALA A 22 -6.45 2.54 1.47
CA ALA A 22 -7.76 1.94 1.70
C ALA A 22 -7.72 0.40 1.68
N PHE A 23 -6.84 -0.20 0.88
CA PHE A 23 -6.61 -1.65 0.89
C PHE A 23 -5.88 -2.13 2.15
N GLU A 24 -4.95 -1.32 2.66
CA GLU A 24 -4.17 -1.63 3.86
C GLU A 24 -5.02 -1.68 5.14
N GLU A 25 -6.19 -1.03 5.18
CA GLU A 25 -7.18 -1.19 6.26
C GLU A 25 -7.74 -2.62 6.36
N TYR A 26 -7.68 -3.40 5.27
CA TYR A 26 -8.10 -4.81 5.20
C TYR A 26 -6.93 -5.81 5.19
N LEU A 27 -5.69 -5.34 5.05
CA LEU A 27 -4.51 -6.20 5.05
C LEU A 27 -4.02 -6.46 6.48
N VAL A 28 -4.34 -7.65 7.00
CA VAL A 28 -3.52 -8.25 8.06
C VAL A 28 -2.24 -8.81 7.40
N PRO A 29 -1.04 -8.32 7.78
CA PRO A 29 0.22 -8.81 7.21
C PRO A 29 0.37 -10.34 7.32
N ASP A 30 0.92 -10.96 6.27
CA ASP A 30 1.20 -12.40 6.15
C ASP A 30 0.01 -13.37 6.33
N ALA A 31 -1.22 -12.86 6.51
CA ALA A 31 -2.42 -13.67 6.72
C ALA A 31 -3.25 -13.88 5.44
N ALA A 32 -3.00 -13.10 4.37
CA ALA A 32 -3.69 -13.23 3.10
C ALA A 32 -3.29 -14.53 2.39
N ARG A 33 -4.29 -15.32 1.97
CA ARG A 33 -4.07 -16.52 1.13
C ARG A 33 -4.47 -16.22 -0.31
N VAL A 34 -3.59 -16.53 -1.25
CA VAL A 34 -3.80 -16.37 -2.69
C VAL A 34 -3.95 -17.75 -3.32
N ASP A 35 -5.06 -17.98 -3.99
CA ASP A 35 -5.31 -19.12 -4.87
C ASP A 35 -5.36 -18.60 -6.32
N PHE A 36 -4.59 -19.23 -7.22
CA PHE A 36 -4.58 -18.91 -8.65
C PHE A 36 -5.37 -19.92 -9.50
N ALA A 37 -5.74 -21.08 -8.96
CA ALA A 37 -6.59 -22.07 -9.61
C ALA A 37 -8.07 -21.68 -9.51
N GLY A 38 -8.51 -21.20 -8.35
CA GLY A 38 -9.73 -20.43 -8.18
C GLY A 38 -9.38 -18.98 -7.87
N PRO A 39 -9.12 -18.09 -8.87
CA PRO A 39 -8.43 -16.80 -8.69
C PRO A 39 -9.05 -15.91 -7.62
N ARG A 40 -8.55 -16.06 -6.38
CA ARG A 40 -9.11 -15.48 -5.17
C ARG A 40 -7.99 -15.16 -4.18
N ILE A 41 -8.07 -13.98 -3.59
CA ILE A 41 -7.33 -13.63 -2.38
C ILE A 41 -8.33 -13.52 -1.21
N SER A 42 -8.08 -14.30 -0.16
CA SER A 42 -8.87 -14.29 1.08
C SER A 42 -8.25 -13.28 2.05
N LEU A 43 -8.97 -12.19 2.30
CA LEU A 43 -8.55 -11.10 3.19
C LEU A 43 -9.24 -11.29 4.55
N PRO A 44 -8.51 -11.32 5.69
CA PRO A 44 -9.13 -11.47 7.00
C PRO A 44 -10.12 -10.33 7.30
N GLY A 45 -11.32 -10.67 7.78
CA GLY A 45 -12.37 -9.69 8.10
C GLY A 45 -13.16 -9.15 6.91
N VAL A 46 -12.93 -9.67 5.69
CA VAL A 46 -13.68 -9.29 4.49
C VAL A 46 -14.36 -10.53 3.88
N ASP A 47 -15.69 -10.58 3.94
CA ASP A 47 -16.47 -11.68 3.37
C ASP A 47 -16.56 -11.60 1.82
N ALA A 48 -16.30 -10.42 1.24
CA ALA A 48 -16.28 -10.21 -0.20
C ALA A 48 -15.02 -10.84 -0.84
N PRO A 49 -15.17 -11.73 -1.85
CA PRO A 49 -14.03 -12.35 -2.50
C PRO A 49 -13.28 -11.32 -3.36
N ALA A 50 -11.96 -11.24 -3.16
CA ALA A 50 -11.09 -10.40 -3.97
C ALA A 50 -10.42 -11.23 -5.08
N THR A 51 -10.25 -10.68 -6.28
CA THR A 51 -9.57 -11.31 -7.42
C THR A 51 -8.11 -10.83 -7.52
N PRO A 52 -7.11 -11.73 -7.49
CA PRO A 52 -5.72 -11.42 -7.74
C PRO A 52 -5.42 -11.47 -9.25
N TYR A 53 -4.64 -10.51 -9.73
CA TYR A 53 -4.03 -10.53 -11.06
C TYR A 53 -2.51 -10.50 -10.91
N LEU A 54 -1.83 -11.53 -11.40
CA LEU A 54 -0.38 -11.66 -11.29
C LEU A 54 0.29 -10.74 -12.32
N LEU A 55 1.07 -9.74 -11.86
CA LEU A 55 1.83 -8.87 -12.75
C LEU A 55 3.20 -9.46 -13.10
N GLY A 56 3.94 -9.89 -12.09
CA GLY A 56 5.33 -10.30 -12.27
C GLY A 56 6.08 -10.43 -10.95
N SER A 57 7.40 -10.50 -11.04
CA SER A 57 8.28 -10.59 -9.87
C SER A 57 9.52 -9.72 -10.00
N SER A 58 9.93 -9.08 -8.90
CA SER A 58 11.22 -8.42 -8.78
C SER A 58 12.18 -9.30 -7.98
N SER A 59 13.38 -9.54 -8.51
CA SER A 59 14.44 -10.28 -7.81
C SER A 59 15.69 -9.42 -7.65
N PRO A 60 15.97 -8.88 -6.45
CA PRO A 60 17.21 -8.16 -6.19
C PRO A 60 18.47 -9.00 -6.46
N ARG A 61 18.37 -10.33 -6.35
CA ARG A 61 19.48 -11.26 -6.61
C ARG A 61 19.77 -11.43 -8.11
N ARG A 62 18.74 -11.43 -8.96
CA ARG A 62 18.93 -11.42 -10.44
C ARG A 62 19.18 -10.01 -10.97
N GLY A 63 18.75 -8.98 -10.23
CA GLY A 63 18.79 -7.59 -10.68
C GLY A 63 17.76 -7.29 -11.76
N THR A 64 16.66 -8.06 -11.83
CA THR A 64 15.66 -7.97 -12.89
C THR A 64 14.22 -8.09 -12.40
N TRP A 65 13.33 -7.43 -13.12
CA TRP A 65 11.88 -7.63 -13.10
C TRP A 65 11.52 -8.58 -14.24
N ILE A 66 10.68 -9.59 -13.95
CA ILE A 66 10.16 -10.53 -14.95
C ILE A 66 8.63 -10.47 -14.89
N TRP A 67 8.00 -10.24 -16.05
CA TRP A 67 6.55 -10.20 -16.16
C TRP A 67 5.92 -11.61 -16.19
N SER A 68 4.69 -11.73 -15.68
CA SER A 68 4.02 -13.04 -15.52
C SER A 68 3.65 -13.72 -16.83
N TRP A 69 3.52 -12.97 -17.93
CA TRP A 69 3.27 -13.52 -19.27
C TRP A 69 4.45 -14.31 -19.85
N GLN A 70 5.60 -14.37 -19.16
CA GLN A 70 6.73 -15.21 -19.57
C GLN A 70 6.55 -16.70 -19.30
N GLU A 71 5.68 -17.06 -18.36
CA GLU A 71 5.43 -18.45 -17.96
C GLU A 71 3.91 -18.76 -18.05
N PRO A 72 3.25 -18.48 -19.20
CA PRO A 72 1.80 -18.43 -19.29
C PRO A 72 1.13 -19.80 -19.06
N GLU A 73 1.82 -20.90 -19.38
CA GLU A 73 1.35 -22.28 -19.13
C GLU A 73 1.12 -22.61 -17.65
N HIS A 74 1.66 -21.83 -16.71
CA HIS A 74 1.53 -22.05 -15.27
C HIS A 74 0.31 -21.35 -14.64
N PHE A 75 -0.41 -20.49 -15.38
CA PHE A 75 -1.46 -19.65 -14.82
C PHE A 75 -2.71 -19.59 -15.71
N LEU A 76 -3.88 -19.43 -15.08
CA LEU A 76 -5.11 -19.20 -15.83
C LEU A 76 -5.06 -17.85 -16.58
N PRO A 77 -5.61 -17.72 -17.80
CA PRO A 77 -5.63 -16.45 -18.53
C PRO A 77 -6.27 -15.29 -17.77
N ALA A 78 -7.22 -15.58 -16.88
CA ALA A 78 -7.85 -14.60 -15.99
C ALA A 78 -6.85 -13.98 -14.98
N VAL A 79 -5.88 -14.77 -14.49
CA VAL A 79 -4.83 -14.32 -13.55
C VAL A 79 -3.83 -13.40 -14.26
N LEU A 80 -3.50 -13.72 -15.52
CA LEU A 80 -2.54 -12.96 -16.34
C LEU A 80 -3.13 -11.70 -16.99
N ALA A 81 -4.45 -11.52 -16.94
CA ALA A 81 -5.17 -10.50 -17.70
C ALA A 81 -4.66 -9.05 -17.45
N ALA A 82 -4.18 -8.73 -16.25
CA ALA A 82 -3.60 -7.42 -15.96
C ALA A 82 -2.24 -7.20 -16.61
N ALA A 83 -1.38 -8.23 -16.56
CA ALA A 83 -0.08 -8.20 -17.19
C ALA A 83 -0.24 -8.10 -18.72
N GLU A 84 -1.06 -8.97 -19.33
CA GLU A 84 -1.36 -8.93 -20.77
C GLU A 84 -2.01 -7.61 -21.25
N SER A 85 -2.85 -6.98 -20.42
CA SER A 85 -3.38 -5.65 -20.74
C SER A 85 -2.30 -4.56 -20.69
N THR A 86 -1.42 -4.63 -19.68
CA THR A 86 -0.26 -3.74 -19.54
C THR A 86 0.72 -3.93 -20.71
N ARG A 87 0.96 -5.18 -21.14
CA ARG A 87 1.78 -5.52 -22.30
C ARG A 87 1.27 -4.91 -23.60
N ARG A 88 -0.04 -5.05 -23.85
CA ARG A 88 -0.68 -4.48 -25.03
C ARG A 88 -0.52 -2.96 -25.07
N TYR A 89 -0.73 -2.30 -23.93
CA TYR A 89 -0.50 -0.86 -23.80
C TYR A 89 0.97 -0.49 -24.04
N GLY A 90 1.91 -1.26 -23.50
CA GLY A 90 3.35 -1.08 -23.73
C GLY A 90 3.72 -1.15 -25.20
N VAL A 91 3.21 -2.16 -25.93
CA VAL A 91 3.44 -2.32 -27.38
C VAL A 91 2.75 -1.22 -28.19
N GLU A 92 1.53 -0.82 -27.84
CA GLU A 92 0.77 0.23 -28.55
C GLU A 92 1.38 1.64 -28.40
N HIS A 93 2.13 1.88 -27.31
CA HIS A 93 2.71 3.18 -26.96
C HIS A 93 4.24 3.20 -26.92
N ASP A 94 4.91 2.19 -27.50
CA ASP A 94 6.37 2.06 -27.57
C ASP A 94 7.08 2.21 -26.20
N ILE A 95 6.53 1.56 -25.17
CA ILE A 95 7.05 1.57 -23.77
C ILE A 95 7.73 0.23 -23.48
N PRO A 96 9.06 0.09 -23.68
CA PRO A 96 9.75 -1.19 -23.57
C PRO A 96 9.65 -1.79 -22.17
N GLU A 97 9.68 -0.99 -21.11
CA GLU A 97 9.57 -1.50 -19.73
C GLU A 97 8.21 -2.17 -19.43
N LEU A 98 7.19 -1.92 -20.25
CA LEU A 98 5.88 -2.56 -20.20
C LEU A 98 5.66 -3.63 -21.28
N ALA A 99 6.55 -3.75 -22.27
CA ALA A 99 6.40 -4.64 -23.41
C ALA A 99 7.40 -5.82 -23.42
N ASP A 100 8.63 -5.54 -22.96
CA ASP A 100 9.73 -6.48 -22.85
C ASP A 100 9.47 -7.48 -21.72
N ASP A 101 9.98 -8.69 -21.94
CA ASP A 101 9.71 -9.85 -21.09
C ASP A 101 10.44 -9.81 -19.73
N GLU A 102 11.64 -9.22 -19.73
CA GLU A 102 12.49 -9.03 -18.56
C GLU A 102 13.12 -7.63 -18.63
N THR A 103 13.14 -6.89 -17.53
CA THR A 103 13.70 -5.52 -17.46
C THR A 103 14.73 -5.42 -16.32
N PRO A 104 15.92 -4.85 -16.54
CA PRO A 104 16.89 -4.60 -15.47
C PRO A 104 16.30 -3.70 -14.37
N LEU A 105 16.40 -4.14 -13.11
CA LEU A 105 15.94 -3.35 -11.97
C LEU A 105 16.85 -2.14 -11.73
N VAL A 106 16.23 -0.97 -11.74
CA VAL A 106 16.74 0.24 -11.09
C VAL A 106 15.89 0.54 -9.85
N VAL A 107 16.38 1.41 -8.96
CA VAL A 107 15.71 1.73 -7.70
C VAL A 107 14.28 2.25 -7.95
N GLY A 108 13.29 1.59 -7.35
CA GLY A 108 11.87 1.93 -7.48
C GLY A 108 11.23 1.57 -8.83
N LEU A 109 11.90 0.79 -9.70
CA LEU A 109 11.30 0.36 -10.97
C LEU A 109 10.07 -0.53 -10.74
N ASP A 110 10.14 -1.48 -9.82
CA ASP A 110 9.04 -2.39 -9.50
C ASP A 110 7.78 -1.63 -9.06
N GLU A 111 7.91 -0.63 -8.18
CA GLU A 111 6.80 0.25 -7.79
C GLU A 111 6.27 1.08 -8.97
N ARG A 112 7.15 1.59 -9.85
CA ARG A 112 6.76 2.33 -11.06
C ARG A 112 5.97 1.47 -12.06
N LEU A 113 6.43 0.24 -12.32
CA LEU A 113 5.73 -0.70 -13.20
C LEU A 113 4.35 -1.07 -12.65
N VAL A 114 4.23 -1.22 -11.33
CA VAL A 114 2.96 -1.47 -10.65
C VAL A 114 2.02 -0.27 -10.74
N ILE A 115 2.49 0.96 -10.52
CA ILE A 115 1.66 2.18 -10.69
C ILE A 115 1.23 2.34 -12.16
N ALA A 116 2.11 2.06 -13.12
CA ALA A 116 1.77 2.09 -14.54
C ALA A 116 0.70 1.04 -14.88
N ALA A 117 0.85 -0.20 -14.40
CA ALA A 117 -0.15 -1.26 -14.57
C ALA A 117 -1.50 -0.86 -13.95
N LYS A 118 -1.52 -0.29 -12.73
CA LYS A 118 -2.74 0.27 -12.10
C LYS A 118 -3.37 1.37 -12.97
N ALA A 119 -2.56 2.23 -13.59
CA ALA A 119 -3.03 3.33 -14.43
C ALA A 119 -3.63 2.86 -15.78
N VAL A 120 -3.13 1.74 -16.32
CA VAL A 120 -3.60 1.10 -17.57
C VAL A 120 -4.85 0.23 -17.35
N THR A 121 -4.91 -0.51 -16.23
CA THR A 121 -5.91 -1.58 -16.00
C THR A 121 -7.14 -1.18 -15.19
N GLY A 122 -7.12 0.00 -14.55
CA GLY A 122 -8.16 0.42 -13.62
C GLY A 122 -8.20 -0.36 -12.29
N VAL A 123 -7.31 -1.34 -12.08
CA VAL A 123 -7.22 -2.08 -10.81
C VAL A 123 -6.19 -1.40 -9.92
N HIS A 124 -6.63 -0.69 -8.89
CA HIS A 124 -5.78 0.30 -8.19
C HIS A 124 -5.14 -0.16 -6.87
N ALA A 125 -5.58 -1.28 -6.29
CA ALA A 125 -4.92 -1.90 -5.14
C ALA A 125 -3.87 -2.93 -5.58
N HIS A 126 -2.83 -3.16 -4.77
CA HIS A 126 -1.87 -4.22 -5.04
C HIS A 126 -1.45 -4.95 -3.75
N TYR A 127 -1.14 -6.23 -3.89
CA TYR A 127 -0.60 -7.09 -2.85
C TYR A 127 0.76 -7.64 -3.29
N THR A 128 1.67 -7.86 -2.33
CA THR A 128 2.99 -8.44 -2.60
C THR A 128 3.25 -9.62 -1.67
N ALA A 129 3.90 -10.65 -2.21
CA ALA A 129 4.28 -11.85 -1.46
C ALA A 129 5.76 -12.18 -1.68
N GLY A 130 6.42 -12.73 -0.67
CA GLY A 130 7.78 -13.24 -0.80
C GLY A 130 7.80 -14.58 -1.54
N ALA A 131 8.65 -14.72 -2.56
CA ALA A 131 8.84 -15.97 -3.33
C ALA A 131 10.15 -16.70 -2.98
N GLY A 132 10.74 -16.40 -1.81
CA GLY A 132 12.04 -16.91 -1.39
C GLY A 132 13.22 -16.20 -2.06
N ALA A 133 14.43 -16.44 -1.55
CA ALA A 133 15.69 -15.86 -2.07
C ALA A 133 15.69 -14.32 -2.28
N GLY A 134 14.86 -13.60 -1.52
CA GLY A 134 14.68 -12.14 -1.64
C GLY A 134 13.80 -11.69 -2.81
N ALA A 135 13.25 -12.60 -3.63
CA ALA A 135 12.32 -12.26 -4.68
C ALA A 135 10.93 -11.90 -4.13
N ARG A 136 10.27 -10.92 -4.75
CA ARG A 136 8.93 -10.46 -4.43
C ARG A 136 8.03 -10.62 -5.64
N VAL A 137 6.88 -11.25 -5.45
CA VAL A 137 5.81 -11.35 -6.45
C VAL A 137 4.81 -10.22 -6.23
N TRP A 138 4.39 -9.59 -7.32
CA TRP A 138 3.50 -8.44 -7.34
C TRP A 138 2.18 -8.79 -8.03
N MET A 139 1.07 -8.45 -7.38
CA MET A 139 -0.28 -8.73 -7.86
C MET A 139 -1.15 -7.49 -7.73
N LEU A 140 -1.96 -7.18 -8.75
CA LEU A 140 -3.08 -6.26 -8.57
C LEU A 140 -4.25 -6.98 -7.92
N VAL A 141 -5.03 -6.27 -7.11
CA VAL A 141 -6.17 -6.84 -6.38
C VAL A 141 -7.43 -6.05 -6.71
N ARG A 142 -8.47 -6.75 -7.18
CA ARG A 142 -9.81 -6.19 -7.37
C ARG A 142 -10.75 -6.77 -6.32
N SER A 143 -11.52 -5.93 -5.64
CA SER A 143 -12.64 -6.35 -4.79
C SER A 143 -13.65 -5.22 -4.69
N ASP A 144 -14.93 -5.57 -4.63
CA ASP A 144 -16.02 -4.60 -4.46
C ASP A 144 -15.98 -3.92 -3.07
N ALA A 145 -15.26 -4.51 -2.11
CA ALA A 145 -14.96 -3.89 -0.82
C ALA A 145 -13.98 -2.70 -0.92
N LEU A 146 -13.23 -2.56 -2.02
CA LEU A 146 -12.18 -1.54 -2.19
C LEU A 146 -12.70 -0.26 -2.88
N THR A 147 -13.94 0.10 -2.57
CA THR A 147 -14.58 1.33 -3.03
C THR A 147 -14.14 2.51 -2.17
N LEU A 148 -13.51 3.51 -2.81
CA LEU A 148 -13.17 4.75 -2.12
C LEU A 148 -14.44 5.53 -1.77
N GLN A 149 -14.45 6.07 -0.55
CA GLN A 149 -15.47 7.03 -0.13
C GLN A 149 -15.39 8.33 -0.96
N PRO A 150 -16.46 9.16 -0.99
CA PRO A 150 -16.38 10.50 -1.56
C PRO A 150 -15.16 11.26 -1.01
N PRO A 151 -14.41 11.97 -1.86
CA PRO A 151 -13.17 12.61 -1.42
C PRO A 151 -13.48 13.75 -0.45
N THR A 152 -12.75 13.78 0.67
CA THR A 152 -12.75 14.89 1.63
C THR A 152 -11.46 15.70 1.48
N VAL A 153 -11.49 16.98 1.85
CA VAL A 153 -10.34 17.88 1.78
C VAL A 153 -9.13 17.33 2.53
N LEU A 154 -9.36 16.69 3.69
CA LEU A 154 -8.31 16.04 4.48
C LEU A 154 -7.77 14.76 3.81
N ALA A 155 -8.62 13.93 3.20
CA ALA A 155 -8.17 12.74 2.47
C ALA A 155 -7.38 13.10 1.21
N VAL A 156 -7.77 14.17 0.50
CA VAL A 156 -7.04 14.72 -0.65
C VAL A 156 -5.66 15.23 -0.22
N GLY A 157 -5.60 16.11 0.79
CA GLY A 157 -4.33 16.67 1.26
C GLY A 157 -3.37 15.60 1.78
N ARG A 158 -3.89 14.63 2.56
CA ARG A 158 -3.14 13.46 3.03
C ARG A 158 -2.61 12.61 1.88
N THR A 159 -3.42 12.33 0.86
CA THR A 159 -3.00 11.53 -0.30
C THR A 159 -1.88 12.20 -1.10
N ILE A 160 -1.94 13.53 -1.25
CA ILE A 160 -0.86 14.27 -1.91
C ILE A 160 0.41 14.19 -1.07
N ALA A 161 0.34 14.49 0.23
CA ALA A 161 1.50 14.45 1.12
C ALA A 161 2.18 13.06 1.18
N GLU A 162 1.40 11.98 1.29
CA GLU A 162 1.90 10.60 1.26
C GLU A 162 2.50 10.24 -0.11
N GLY A 163 1.86 10.64 -1.21
CA GLY A 163 2.39 10.42 -2.56
C GLY A 163 3.70 11.15 -2.82
N LEU A 164 3.85 12.38 -2.32
CA LEU A 164 5.11 13.12 -2.38
C LEU A 164 6.23 12.41 -1.61
N HIS A 165 5.92 11.78 -0.48
CA HIS A 165 6.90 11.04 0.32
C HIS A 165 7.48 9.81 -0.40
N THR A 166 6.79 9.26 -1.41
CA THR A 166 7.31 8.15 -2.23
C THR A 166 8.50 8.53 -3.11
N GLY A 167 8.62 9.82 -3.49
CA GLY A 167 9.64 10.27 -4.46
C GLY A 167 9.50 9.68 -5.87
N LEU A 168 8.34 9.09 -6.22
CA LEU A 168 8.13 8.41 -7.51
C LEU A 168 7.63 9.33 -8.64
N ALA A 169 7.00 10.47 -8.30
CA ALA A 169 6.58 11.46 -9.29
C ALA A 169 7.79 12.29 -9.77
N ALA A 170 7.86 12.53 -11.09
CA ALA A 170 8.78 13.48 -11.71
C ALA A 170 8.10 14.81 -12.03
N ASP A 171 6.82 14.78 -12.41
CA ASP A 171 5.99 15.97 -12.61
C ASP A 171 4.76 15.92 -11.68
N HIS A 172 4.75 16.77 -10.66
CA HIS A 172 3.67 16.79 -9.68
C HIS A 172 2.41 17.47 -10.24
N ARG A 173 2.52 18.33 -11.27
CA ARG A 173 1.34 18.92 -11.94
C ARG A 173 0.58 17.85 -12.70
N VAL A 174 1.30 17.03 -13.48
CA VAL A 174 0.72 15.86 -14.18
C VAL A 174 0.10 14.87 -13.19
N ALA A 175 0.71 14.67 -12.01
CA ALA A 175 0.14 13.83 -10.97
C ALA A 175 -1.14 14.41 -10.34
N VAL A 176 -1.16 15.71 -10.04
CA VAL A 176 -2.32 16.43 -9.51
C VAL A 176 -3.49 16.41 -10.50
N GLU A 177 -3.25 16.69 -11.78
CA GLU A 177 -4.25 16.63 -12.84
C GLU A 177 -4.80 15.20 -13.02
N GLY A 178 -3.91 14.21 -13.07
CA GLY A 178 -4.28 12.80 -13.20
C GLY A 178 -5.12 12.29 -12.03
N TYR A 179 -4.82 12.75 -10.82
CA TYR A 179 -5.60 12.45 -9.61
C TYR A 179 -6.97 13.15 -9.61
N ALA A 180 -6.99 14.45 -9.85
CA ALA A 180 -8.21 15.25 -9.84
C ALA A 180 -9.25 14.72 -10.82
N ARG A 181 -8.80 14.41 -12.05
CA ARG A 181 -9.64 13.83 -13.10
C ARG A 181 -10.23 12.48 -12.67
N ARG A 182 -9.43 11.56 -12.13
CA ARG A 182 -9.91 10.21 -11.75
C ARG A 182 -10.78 10.20 -10.49
N ARG A 183 -10.56 11.11 -9.54
CA ARG A 183 -11.41 11.24 -8.32
C ARG A 183 -12.63 12.13 -8.52
N GLY A 184 -12.77 12.80 -9.66
CA GLY A 184 -13.87 13.73 -9.92
C GLY A 184 -13.79 15.02 -9.09
N LEU A 185 -12.58 15.44 -8.72
CA LEU A 185 -12.32 16.70 -8.04
C LEU A 185 -12.37 17.85 -9.05
N HIS A 186 -12.92 18.99 -8.66
CA HIS A 186 -12.82 20.20 -9.47
C HIS A 186 -11.43 20.82 -9.29
N LEU A 187 -10.63 20.81 -10.35
CA LEU A 187 -9.33 21.47 -10.41
C LEU A 187 -9.51 22.87 -10.98
N SER A 188 -9.11 23.89 -10.22
CA SER A 188 -9.03 25.28 -10.67
C SER A 188 -7.61 25.80 -10.57
N VAL A 189 -7.24 26.74 -11.45
CA VAL A 189 -5.96 27.47 -11.40
C VAL A 189 -6.28 28.95 -11.35
N ASP A 190 -5.67 29.71 -10.44
CA ASP A 190 -5.83 31.16 -10.36
C ASP A 190 -4.75 31.93 -11.14
N ALA A 191 -4.87 33.27 -11.12
CA ALA A 191 -3.99 34.16 -11.86
C ALA A 191 -2.52 34.11 -11.40
N ASP A 192 -2.27 33.70 -10.14
CA ASP A 192 -0.93 33.52 -9.58
C ASP A 192 -0.37 32.11 -9.86
N GLY A 193 -1.12 31.27 -10.58
CA GLY A 193 -0.71 29.91 -10.95
C GLY A 193 -0.85 28.86 -9.84
N ARG A 194 -1.55 29.20 -8.74
CA ARG A 194 -1.87 28.25 -7.66
C ARG A 194 -2.96 27.32 -8.16
N VAL A 195 -2.86 26.03 -7.80
CA VAL A 195 -3.85 25.02 -8.19
C VAL A 195 -4.68 24.66 -6.98
N VAL A 196 -6.01 24.68 -7.08
CA VAL A 196 -6.91 24.22 -6.01
C VAL A 196 -7.70 23.01 -6.47
N LEU A 197 -7.53 21.90 -5.74
CA LEU A 197 -8.38 20.72 -5.84
C LEU A 197 -9.56 20.84 -4.88
N SER A 198 -10.77 20.89 -5.42
CA SER A 198 -11.99 21.14 -4.64
C SER A 198 -12.80 19.86 -4.43
N ALA A 199 -13.01 19.51 -3.17
CA ALA A 199 -13.95 18.51 -2.66
C ALA A 199 -15.27 19.19 -2.24
N ASP A 200 -16.21 18.42 -1.68
CA ASP A 200 -17.50 18.95 -1.20
C ASP A 200 -17.38 19.66 0.16
N ASP A 201 -16.39 19.31 0.97
CA ASP A 201 -16.15 19.84 2.32
C ASP A 201 -15.01 20.88 2.40
N GLY A 202 -14.29 21.13 1.31
CA GLY A 202 -13.20 22.10 1.26
C GLY A 202 -12.35 22.01 -0.02
N GLY A 203 -11.26 22.77 -0.07
CA GLY A 203 -10.27 22.73 -1.14
C GLY A 203 -8.84 22.54 -0.60
N VAL A 204 -8.00 21.89 -1.39
CA VAL A 204 -6.56 21.82 -1.16
C VAL A 204 -5.86 22.71 -2.18
N GLU A 205 -5.26 23.80 -1.70
CA GLU A 205 -4.43 24.69 -2.50
C GLU A 205 -3.00 24.16 -2.55
N LEU A 206 -2.43 24.21 -3.75
CA LEU A 206 -1.11 23.70 -4.09
C LEU A 206 -0.32 24.81 -4.77
N THR A 207 0.82 25.16 -4.18
CA THR A 207 1.83 26.03 -4.81
C THR A 207 2.93 25.16 -5.40
N PHE A 208 3.58 25.66 -6.47
CA PHE A 208 4.59 24.91 -7.21
C PHE A 208 5.83 25.75 -7.47
N ASP A 209 7.01 25.13 -7.34
CA ASP A 209 8.25 25.57 -7.95
C ASP A 209 8.50 24.71 -9.21
N GLY A 210 8.24 25.29 -10.39
CA GLY A 210 8.21 24.57 -11.65
C GLY A 210 7.13 23.46 -11.69
N SER A 211 7.58 22.21 -11.78
CA SER A 211 6.76 21.00 -11.74
C SER A 211 6.65 20.37 -10.34
N THR A 212 7.34 20.91 -9.34
CA THR A 212 7.42 20.37 -7.97
C THR A 212 6.47 21.15 -7.05
N ILE A 213 5.68 20.45 -6.23
CA ILE A 213 4.85 21.08 -5.19
C ILE A 213 5.75 21.67 -4.10
N SER A 214 5.56 22.95 -3.79
CA SER A 214 6.31 23.70 -2.77
C SER A 214 5.50 24.01 -1.51
N GLY A 215 4.16 23.91 -1.58
CA GLY A 215 3.27 24.11 -0.44
C GLY A 215 1.90 23.47 -0.64
N ILE A 216 1.27 23.07 0.46
CA ILE A 216 -0.05 22.41 0.52
C ILE A 216 -0.83 23.08 1.66
N ASP A 217 -1.93 23.74 1.31
CA ASP A 217 -2.77 24.48 2.25
C ASP A 217 -4.24 24.06 2.13
N VAL A 218 -4.97 24.11 3.24
CA VAL A 218 -6.43 23.87 3.26
C VAL A 218 -7.15 25.21 3.08
N VAL A 219 -8.05 25.27 2.11
CA VAL A 219 -8.81 26.47 1.72
C VAL A 219 -10.31 26.14 1.58
N GLU A 220 -11.14 27.17 1.40
CA GLU A 220 -12.54 26.98 1.02
C GLU A 220 -12.65 26.28 -0.36
N SER A 221 -13.71 25.48 -0.54
CA SER A 221 -13.94 24.78 -1.81
C SER A 221 -14.20 25.79 -2.94
N ARG A 222 -13.45 25.68 -4.05
CA ARG A 222 -13.68 26.44 -5.28
C ARG A 222 -14.57 25.65 -6.27
N ARG A 223 -15.30 24.62 -5.82
CA ARG A 223 -16.19 23.78 -6.66
C ARG A 223 -17.43 24.59 -7.09
N PRO A 224 -17.71 24.75 -8.40
CA PRO A 224 -18.90 25.42 -8.88
C PRO A 224 -20.19 24.69 -8.45
N ALA A 225 -21.25 25.44 -8.18
CA ALA A 225 -22.56 24.87 -7.93
C ALA A 225 -23.03 24.03 -9.14
N GLY A 226 -23.42 22.78 -8.90
CA GLY A 226 -23.81 21.84 -9.95
C GLY A 226 -22.64 21.25 -10.75
N TYR A 227 -21.39 21.39 -10.30
CA TYR A 227 -20.26 20.68 -10.90
C TYR A 227 -20.49 19.17 -10.90
N ALA A 228 -20.48 18.57 -12.09
CA ALA A 228 -20.40 17.14 -12.30
C ALA A 228 -19.05 16.84 -12.99
N PRO A 229 -18.22 15.92 -12.47
CA PRO A 229 -16.98 15.54 -13.13
C PRO A 229 -17.27 14.82 -14.45
N GLU A 230 -16.43 15.03 -15.46
CA GLU A 230 -16.51 14.22 -16.68
C GLU A 230 -16.24 12.74 -16.35
N PRO A 231 -17.04 11.80 -16.89
CA PRO A 231 -16.81 10.38 -16.67
C PRO A 231 -15.48 9.98 -17.30
N VAL A 232 -14.53 9.56 -16.47
CA VAL A 232 -13.28 8.99 -16.96
C VAL A 232 -13.59 7.60 -17.52
N PRO A 233 -13.27 7.31 -18.79
CA PRO A 233 -13.40 5.95 -19.30
C PRO A 233 -12.43 5.05 -18.54
N VAL A 234 -12.96 4.20 -17.67
CA VAL A 234 -12.15 3.22 -16.95
C VAL A 234 -11.95 2.03 -17.88
N THR A 235 -10.73 1.84 -18.37
CA THR A 235 -10.32 0.60 -19.05
C THR A 235 -10.19 -0.51 -18.02
N LEU A 236 -11.32 -0.95 -17.46
CA LEU A 236 -11.37 -2.09 -16.56
C LEU A 236 -10.92 -3.34 -17.33
N ILE A 237 -10.15 -4.19 -16.65
CA ILE A 237 -10.05 -5.60 -17.04
C ILE A 237 -11.43 -6.22 -16.85
N GLU A 238 -12.28 -6.17 -17.88
CA GLU A 238 -13.47 -7.00 -17.91
C GLU A 238 -13.03 -8.47 -17.88
N PRO A 239 -13.55 -9.28 -16.94
CA PRO A 239 -13.32 -10.71 -16.96
C PRO A 239 -14.05 -11.26 -18.19
N ARG A 240 -13.33 -11.41 -19.31
CA ARG A 240 -13.89 -12.01 -20.52
C ARG A 240 -14.44 -13.38 -20.13
N PRO A 241 -15.75 -13.66 -20.31
CA PRO A 241 -16.29 -14.95 -19.97
C PRO A 241 -15.54 -16.01 -20.77
N VAL A 242 -14.93 -16.96 -20.07
CA VAL A 242 -14.31 -18.12 -20.69
C VAL A 242 -15.46 -18.89 -21.33
N GLY A 243 -15.53 -18.86 -22.66
CA GLY A 243 -16.49 -19.69 -23.39
C GLY A 243 -16.27 -21.13 -22.98
N GLU A 244 -17.35 -21.85 -22.69
CA GLU A 244 -17.32 -23.24 -22.22
C GLU A 244 -16.51 -24.10 -23.19
N VAL A 245 -15.25 -24.35 -22.84
CA VAL A 245 -14.43 -25.36 -23.51
C VAL A 245 -15.04 -26.69 -23.06
N PRO A 246 -15.61 -27.52 -23.96
CA PRO A 246 -16.18 -28.78 -23.54
C PRO A 246 -15.08 -29.62 -22.89
N VAL A 247 -15.32 -30.03 -21.64
CA VAL A 247 -14.40 -30.87 -20.87
C VAL A 247 -14.32 -32.24 -21.56
N GLY A 248 -13.37 -32.38 -22.48
CA GLY A 248 -12.87 -33.68 -22.89
C GLY A 248 -11.98 -34.23 -21.77
N ASP A 249 -12.20 -35.47 -21.38
CA ASP A 249 -11.59 -36.08 -20.18
C ASP A 249 -10.05 -36.02 -20.21
N ILE A 250 -9.48 -35.06 -19.46
CA ILE A 250 -8.06 -35.06 -19.12
C ILE A 250 -7.89 -35.89 -17.85
N PRO A 251 -7.05 -36.94 -17.85
CA PRO A 251 -6.85 -37.77 -16.65
C PRO A 251 -6.27 -36.91 -15.52
N VAL A 252 -6.85 -37.05 -14.33
CA VAL A 252 -6.45 -36.31 -13.12
C VAL A 252 -5.02 -36.71 -12.73
N GLY A 253 -4.05 -35.88 -13.12
CA GLY A 253 -2.69 -35.88 -12.61
C GLY A 253 -2.61 -35.13 -11.29
N GLU A 254 -1.77 -35.60 -10.38
CA GLU A 254 -1.68 -35.11 -8.99
C GLU A 254 -1.28 -33.62 -8.91
N THR A 255 -1.86 -32.93 -7.92
CA THR A 255 -1.60 -31.52 -7.62
C THR A 255 -0.13 -31.26 -7.26
N PRO A 256 0.55 -30.27 -7.87
CA PRO A 256 1.79 -29.74 -7.35
C PRO A 256 1.49 -28.89 -6.10
N ASP A 257 2.05 -29.27 -4.95
CA ASP A 257 2.05 -28.42 -3.76
C ASP A 257 2.95 -27.19 -3.98
N GLY A 258 2.68 -26.11 -3.24
CA GLY A 258 3.07 -24.75 -3.62
C GLY A 258 4.58 -24.48 -3.69
N ALA A 259 5.13 -24.44 -4.91
CA ALA A 259 6.38 -23.73 -5.23
C ALA A 259 6.35 -23.25 -6.68
N VAL A 260 6.55 -21.94 -6.91
CA VAL A 260 6.73 -21.39 -8.26
C VAL A 260 8.13 -21.78 -8.76
N PRO A 261 8.27 -22.57 -9.84
CA PRO A 261 9.57 -23.09 -10.24
C PRO A 261 10.38 -22.02 -11.01
N VAL A 262 11.17 -21.24 -10.27
CA VAL A 262 12.15 -20.31 -10.87
C VAL A 262 13.23 -21.11 -11.60
N ARG A 263 13.09 -21.29 -12.91
CA ARG A 263 14.11 -21.96 -13.73
C ARG A 263 15.36 -21.10 -13.85
N GLU A 264 16.49 -21.73 -13.58
CA GLU A 264 17.82 -21.20 -13.88
C GLU A 264 18.21 -21.77 -15.26
N ARG A 265 18.15 -20.93 -16.31
CA ARG A 265 18.61 -21.35 -17.64
C ARG A 265 20.14 -21.48 -17.60
N ALA A 266 20.62 -22.71 -17.58
CA ALA A 266 22.04 -22.99 -17.78
C ALA A 266 22.47 -22.49 -19.16
N ALA A 267 23.42 -21.56 -19.20
CA ALA A 267 24.07 -21.15 -20.44
C ALA A 267 25.02 -22.26 -20.91
N GLY A 268 24.74 -22.83 -22.09
CA GLY A 268 25.63 -23.74 -22.79
C GLY A 268 26.25 -23.08 -24.02
N GLU A 269 27.53 -23.39 -24.25
CA GLU A 269 28.32 -23.11 -25.46
C GLU A 269 28.62 -21.64 -25.84
N GLU A 270 29.79 -21.18 -25.39
CA GLU A 270 30.74 -20.51 -26.29
C GLU A 270 32.13 -21.16 -26.17
N ALA A 271 32.84 -21.25 -27.29
CA ALA A 271 34.07 -22.04 -27.40
C ALA A 271 35.35 -21.19 -27.36
N ASP A 272 36.40 -21.77 -26.75
CA ASP A 272 37.83 -21.56 -26.99
C ASP A 272 38.36 -20.13 -27.28
N ARG A 273 38.96 -19.49 -26.26
CA ARG A 273 40.22 -18.74 -26.40
C ARG A 273 41.05 -18.66 -25.10
N GLY A 274 42.26 -19.23 -25.12
CA GLY A 274 43.50 -18.62 -24.60
C GLY A 274 43.72 -18.50 -23.06
N PRO A 275 44.98 -18.55 -22.58
CA PRO A 275 45.26 -18.73 -21.15
C PRO A 275 45.29 -17.46 -20.29
N SER A 276 44.87 -17.68 -19.04
CA SER A 276 44.92 -16.88 -17.81
C SER A 276 45.99 -15.78 -17.66
N GLN A 277 45.56 -14.64 -17.11
CA GLN A 277 46.39 -13.79 -16.22
C GLN A 277 45.74 -13.69 -14.83
N PRO A 278 46.52 -13.67 -13.74
CA PRO A 278 45.97 -13.62 -12.39
C PRO A 278 45.56 -12.19 -11.97
N TYR A 279 44.31 -12.03 -11.53
CA TYR A 279 43.89 -10.84 -10.78
C TYR A 279 44.36 -10.91 -9.32
N PRO A 280 44.75 -9.78 -8.69
CA PRO A 280 45.17 -9.77 -7.30
C PRO A 280 44.01 -9.98 -6.33
N THR A 281 44.25 -10.78 -5.29
CA THR A 281 43.31 -11.09 -4.21
C THR A 281 42.81 -9.82 -3.52
N ARG A 282 41.51 -9.53 -3.58
CA ARG A 282 40.88 -8.48 -2.78
C ARG A 282 40.40 -9.06 -1.45
N THR A 283 41.00 -8.61 -0.35
CA THR A 283 40.64 -9.05 1.00
C THR A 283 39.17 -8.73 1.32
N GLU A 284 38.50 -9.74 1.85
CA GLU A 284 37.15 -9.71 2.37
C GLU A 284 37.01 -8.67 3.50
N ARG A 285 35.97 -7.83 3.46
CA ARG A 285 35.51 -7.04 4.61
C ARG A 285 34.06 -7.39 4.88
N ALA A 286 33.79 -7.84 6.11
CA ALA A 286 32.45 -8.10 6.60
C ALA A 286 31.57 -6.81 6.59
N PRO A 287 30.25 -6.94 6.44
CA PRO A 287 29.34 -5.81 6.54
C PRO A 287 29.30 -5.27 7.98
N VAL A 288 29.56 -3.98 8.14
CA VAL A 288 29.45 -3.30 9.44
C VAL A 288 27.98 -2.93 9.66
N GLY A 289 27.42 -3.36 10.79
CA GLY A 289 26.06 -3.00 11.19
C GLY A 289 25.95 -1.51 11.50
N TRP A 290 24.90 -0.86 11.00
CA TRP A 290 24.59 0.53 11.30
C TRP A 290 24.09 0.68 12.75
N VAL A 291 24.69 1.61 13.49
CA VAL A 291 24.29 2.02 14.84
C VAL A 291 24.09 3.53 14.81
N PRO A 292 22.98 4.09 15.34
CA PRO A 292 22.73 5.52 15.28
C PRO A 292 23.71 6.30 16.16
N GLU A 293 24.43 7.24 15.55
CA GLU A 293 25.49 8.00 16.21
C GLU A 293 24.91 9.16 17.04
N ARG A 294 25.26 9.20 18.33
CA ARG A 294 24.87 10.30 19.23
C ARG A 294 25.85 11.45 19.07
N ALA A 295 25.34 12.66 18.83
CA ALA A 295 26.16 13.86 18.82
C ALA A 295 26.86 14.08 20.18
N VAL A 296 28.19 14.01 20.19
CA VAL A 296 29.04 14.41 21.32
C VAL A 296 29.81 15.67 20.93
N ARG A 297 29.97 16.57 21.90
CA ARG A 297 30.52 17.92 21.71
C ARG A 297 32.00 17.89 21.37
N ASP A 298 32.40 18.80 20.50
CA ASP A 298 33.81 19.15 20.27
C ASP A 298 34.25 20.22 21.30
N GLU A 299 35.39 20.00 21.96
CA GLU A 299 35.92 20.91 23.00
C GLU A 299 36.89 21.93 22.38
N ALA A 300 36.35 23.07 21.97
CA ALA A 300 37.15 24.24 21.56
C ALA A 300 37.39 25.21 22.73
N ARG A 301 38.68 25.54 22.94
CA ARG A 301 39.25 26.44 23.96
C ARG A 301 38.57 27.84 24.02
N PRO A 302 38.32 28.41 25.21
CA PRO A 302 37.57 29.66 25.33
C PRO A 302 38.39 30.92 25.00
N PRO A 303 37.81 31.92 24.30
CA PRO A 303 38.30 33.30 24.26
C PRO A 303 37.79 34.12 25.47
N ALA A 304 38.43 35.26 25.73
CA ALA A 304 38.20 36.09 26.91
C ALA A 304 36.84 36.83 26.91
N ALA A 305 36.30 37.08 28.10
CA ALA A 305 35.01 37.73 28.30
C ALA A 305 35.06 39.27 28.16
N PRO A 306 34.10 39.89 27.46
CA PRO A 306 33.72 41.28 27.68
C PRO A 306 32.61 41.40 28.73
N VAL A 307 32.61 42.54 29.43
CA VAL A 307 31.74 42.87 30.57
C VAL A 307 30.27 42.97 30.15
N ARG A 308 29.35 42.37 30.92
CA ARG A 308 27.90 42.68 30.83
C ARG A 308 27.58 43.92 31.65
N GLN A 309 26.87 44.86 31.05
CA GLN A 309 26.20 45.95 31.75
C GLN A 309 24.87 45.41 32.29
N GLU A 310 24.49 45.81 33.50
CA GLU A 310 23.20 45.48 34.10
C GLU A 310 22.16 46.53 33.66
N GLU A 311 21.09 46.09 32.99
CA GLU A 311 19.89 46.92 32.78
C GLU A 311 18.87 46.71 33.92
N PRO A 312 18.03 47.72 34.25
CA PRO A 312 17.16 47.65 35.43
C PRO A 312 15.96 46.73 35.23
N VAL A 313 15.61 45.98 36.28
CA VAL A 313 14.43 45.11 36.30
C VAL A 313 13.17 45.93 36.53
N GLU A 314 12.23 45.92 35.58
CA GLU A 314 10.85 46.39 35.80
C GLU A 314 10.07 45.43 36.71
N PRO A 315 9.16 45.93 37.58
CA PRO A 315 8.46 45.10 38.55
C PRO A 315 7.40 44.20 37.89
N VAL A 316 7.50 42.90 38.18
CA VAL A 316 6.53 41.86 37.78
C VAL A 316 5.14 42.19 38.34
N ARG A 317 4.12 42.23 37.47
CA ARG A 317 2.71 42.30 37.89
C ARG A 317 2.21 40.93 38.32
N GLU A 318 1.56 40.90 39.47
CA GLU A 318 0.91 39.72 40.04
C GLU A 318 -0.32 39.30 39.20
N PRO A 319 -0.51 37.99 38.91
CA PRO A 319 -1.63 37.54 38.10
C PRO A 319 -2.94 37.47 38.91
N ALA A 320 -4.01 38.05 38.35
CA ALA A 320 -5.35 37.99 38.95
C ALA A 320 -5.93 36.56 38.93
N PRO A 321 -6.76 36.17 39.91
CA PRO A 321 -7.35 34.83 39.97
C PRO A 321 -8.38 34.61 38.84
N ARG A 322 -8.39 33.40 38.29
CA ARG A 322 -9.41 32.94 37.33
C ARG A 322 -10.74 32.65 38.04
N PRO A 323 -11.90 32.98 37.46
CA PRO A 323 -13.19 32.52 37.97
C PRO A 323 -13.38 31.02 37.72
N THR A 324 -13.96 30.34 38.70
CA THR A 324 -14.23 28.89 38.69
C THR A 324 -15.55 28.58 37.99
N GLU A 325 -15.58 27.54 37.15
CA GLU A 325 -16.83 26.97 36.63
C GLU A 325 -17.54 26.13 37.73
N PRO A 326 -18.88 26.17 37.85
CA PRO A 326 -19.64 25.30 38.74
C PRO A 326 -20.10 24.00 38.05
N THR A 327 -19.80 22.87 38.67
CA THR A 327 -20.33 21.52 38.37
C THR A 327 -21.67 21.33 39.13
N PRO A 328 -22.64 20.53 38.66
CA PRO A 328 -24.06 20.78 38.96
C PRO A 328 -24.56 20.27 40.32
N GLU A 329 -25.60 20.93 40.85
CA GLU A 329 -26.37 20.49 42.01
C GLU A 329 -27.63 19.70 41.62
N ASN A 330 -28.07 18.82 42.53
CA ASN A 330 -29.05 17.76 42.30
C ASN A 330 -30.49 18.24 42.02
N GLU A 331 -31.21 17.45 41.22
CA GLU A 331 -32.68 17.47 41.15
C GLU A 331 -33.31 16.88 42.43
N PRO A 332 -34.47 17.37 42.90
CA PRO A 332 -35.17 16.80 44.04
C PRO A 332 -36.11 15.64 43.65
N GLU A 333 -36.05 14.55 44.40
CA GLU A 333 -36.97 13.41 44.26
C GLU A 333 -38.41 13.76 44.65
N THR A 334 -39.38 13.09 44.01
CA THR A 334 -40.81 13.14 44.37
C THR A 334 -41.23 11.75 44.90
N PRO A 335 -41.90 11.63 46.06
CA PRO A 335 -42.13 10.34 46.70
C PRO A 335 -43.20 9.50 45.99
N ARG A 336 -43.06 8.17 46.07
CA ARG A 336 -44.09 7.18 45.72
C ARG A 336 -44.55 6.47 46.99
N ASP A 337 -45.85 6.19 47.06
CA ASP A 337 -46.51 5.54 48.20
C ASP A 337 -46.06 4.08 48.44
N GLU A 338 -46.17 3.67 49.70
CA GLU A 338 -45.88 2.33 50.20
C GLU A 338 -46.99 1.29 49.90
N GLN A 339 -46.73 0.04 50.35
CA GLN A 339 -47.65 -1.10 50.56
C GLN A 339 -47.80 -2.07 49.36
N LEU A 340 -47.65 -3.41 49.51
CA LEU A 340 -47.41 -4.27 50.68
C LEU A 340 -46.79 -5.61 50.20
N GLU A 341 -45.82 -6.19 50.92
CA GLU A 341 -45.44 -7.62 50.75
C GLU A 341 -46.37 -8.54 51.59
N PRO A 342 -46.43 -9.87 51.31
CA PRO A 342 -45.48 -10.78 51.97
C PRO A 342 -44.97 -11.99 51.11
N ALA A 343 -43.71 -12.38 51.35
CA ALA A 343 -43.16 -13.73 51.09
C ALA A 343 -43.65 -14.74 52.18
N PRO A 344 -43.34 -16.07 52.18
CA PRO A 344 -42.33 -16.86 51.42
C PRO A 344 -42.97 -18.09 50.70
N GLU A 345 -42.39 -19.28 50.42
CA GLU A 345 -41.15 -19.98 50.84
C GLU A 345 -40.78 -21.15 49.88
N ALA A 346 -39.59 -21.74 50.11
CA ALA A 346 -39.16 -23.12 49.81
C ALA A 346 -39.00 -23.62 48.35
N ALA A 347 -37.74 -23.96 48.01
CA ALA A 347 -37.36 -24.90 46.94
C ALA A 347 -37.49 -26.37 47.43
N PRO A 348 -37.32 -27.42 46.57
CA PRO A 348 -35.96 -27.83 46.15
C PRO A 348 -35.83 -28.47 44.73
N GLN A 349 -34.58 -28.60 44.26
CA GLN A 349 -34.16 -29.58 43.23
C GLN A 349 -33.94 -30.97 43.89
N PRO A 350 -33.95 -32.11 43.17
CA PRO A 350 -32.72 -32.65 42.49
C PRO A 350 -33.10 -33.46 41.21
N ALA A 351 -32.31 -34.32 40.54
CA ALA A 351 -30.90 -34.79 40.57
C ALA A 351 -30.53 -35.19 39.10
N GLU A 352 -29.31 -34.97 38.58
CA GLU A 352 -28.11 -35.85 38.62
C GLU A 352 -28.11 -37.12 37.74
N GLU A 353 -27.03 -37.26 36.94
CA GLU A 353 -26.26 -38.44 36.48
C GLU A 353 -25.63 -38.06 35.12
N GLU A 354 -24.37 -37.62 34.98
CA GLU A 354 -23.04 -38.07 35.45
C GLU A 354 -22.39 -39.18 34.60
N SER A 355 -21.33 -38.79 33.86
CA SER A 355 -20.09 -39.53 33.52
C SER A 355 -19.37 -38.78 32.37
N ALA A 356 -18.30 -38.02 32.57
CA ALA A 356 -16.94 -38.30 33.09
C ALA A 356 -15.96 -38.83 32.01
N GLU A 357 -14.97 -38.00 31.62
CA GLU A 357 -13.54 -38.28 31.88
C GLU A 357 -12.65 -37.05 31.57
N GLU A 358 -11.51 -36.95 32.26
CA GLU A 358 -10.54 -35.84 32.18
C GLU A 358 -9.50 -36.02 31.07
N ALA A 359 -8.96 -34.92 30.52
CA ALA A 359 -7.49 -34.75 30.31
C ALA A 359 -7.10 -33.37 29.72
N GLU A 360 -6.26 -32.64 30.45
CA GLU A 360 -5.34 -31.62 29.92
C GLU A 360 -3.96 -31.82 30.59
N PRO A 361 -2.85 -31.25 30.10
CA PRO A 361 -2.52 -30.82 28.73
C PRO A 361 -1.12 -31.32 28.27
N ARG A 362 -0.77 -31.14 26.98
CA ARG A 362 0.54 -30.58 26.50
C ARG A 362 0.87 -30.85 25.02
N ARG A 363 1.45 -29.83 24.39
CA ARG A 363 2.09 -29.81 23.06
C ARG A 363 3.06 -30.99 22.83
N ARG A 364 2.93 -31.70 21.69
CA ARG A 364 4.05 -32.13 20.81
C ARG A 364 3.56 -32.81 19.51
N GLY A 365 4.24 -32.50 18.40
CA GLY A 365 3.91 -32.95 17.03
C GLY A 365 3.55 -31.74 16.13
N LEU A 366 4.04 -31.57 14.90
CA LEU A 366 4.70 -32.51 13.99
C LEU A 366 5.86 -31.91 13.16
N PHE A 367 6.45 -30.77 13.55
CA PHE A 367 7.54 -30.09 12.80
C PHE A 367 8.94 -30.25 13.40
N GLY A 368 9.35 -31.48 13.72
CA GLY A 368 10.63 -31.78 14.38
C GLY A 368 11.59 -32.71 13.63
N ARG A 369 11.38 -32.96 12.33
CA ARG A 369 12.10 -34.02 11.59
C ARG A 369 12.55 -33.74 10.15
N LEU A 370 12.45 -32.51 9.63
CA LEU A 370 12.81 -32.22 8.23
C LEU A 370 13.91 -31.16 7.99
N PHE A 371 14.44 -30.52 9.04
CA PHE A 371 15.62 -29.65 8.92
C PHE A 371 16.67 -30.07 9.95
N GLY A 372 17.69 -30.78 9.44
CA GLY A 372 18.56 -31.60 10.28
C GLY A 372 19.95 -31.91 9.71
N ARG A 373 20.49 -31.07 8.82
CA ARG A 373 21.91 -30.64 8.82
C ARG A 373 22.18 -29.54 7.82
#